data_AF-A0A7S1VRG4-F1
#
_entry.id   AF-A0A7S1VRG4-F1
#
_cell.length_a   1.000
_cell.length_b   1.000
_cell.length_c   1.000
_cell.angle_alpha   90.00
_cell.angle_beta   90.00
_cell.angle_gamma   90.00
#
_symmetry.space_group_name_H-M   'P 1'
#
loop_
_entity.id
_entity.type
_entity.pdbx_description
1 polymer ?
#
loop_
_entity_poly.entity_id
_entity_poly.type
_entity_poly.pdbx_seq_one_letter_code
_entity_poly.pdbx_strand_id
1 'polypeptide(L)'
;ENPTSGWHAGCDSRDSSRCGFIPSNFVSQLHATPPKVRQTPFCAIAVDDYQADEAEGELHLVAGDPIVVLRGESPQHPGWIYGRSKRGKGWLPLDWIECVD
;
A
#
# COMPACT_ATOMS: atom_id res chain seq x y z
N GLU A 1 -4.98 21.75 18.04
CA GLU A 1 -3.93 20.92 18.69
C GLU A 1 -4.50 19.52 18.90
N ASN A 2 -3.80 18.48 18.47
CA ASN A 2 -4.32 17.11 18.48
C ASN A 2 -3.96 16.46 19.83
N PRO A 3 -4.93 16.11 20.70
CA PRO A 3 -4.68 15.75 22.10
C PRO A 3 -3.91 14.43 22.31
N THR A 4 -3.56 13.73 21.24
CA THR A 4 -2.83 12.44 21.25
C THR A 4 -1.36 12.57 20.86
N SER A 5 -0.83 13.78 20.67
CA SER A 5 0.60 14.00 20.45
C SER A 5 1.41 13.60 21.69
N GLY A 6 1.81 12.33 21.78
CA GLY A 6 2.62 11.78 22.88
C GLY A 6 1.99 10.66 23.71
N TRP A 7 0.83 10.12 23.31
CA TRP A 7 0.21 8.97 23.98
C TRP A 7 -0.26 7.90 22.98
N HIS A 8 -0.12 6.64 23.35
CA HIS A 8 -0.64 5.49 22.62
C HIS A 8 -1.78 4.82 23.39
N ALA A 9 -2.87 4.47 22.71
CA ALA A 9 -3.87 3.58 23.29
C ALA A 9 -3.44 2.12 23.10
N GLY A 10 -3.58 1.29 24.14
CA GLY A 10 -3.22 -0.12 24.07
C GLY A 10 -3.83 -0.94 25.21
N CYS A 11 -3.73 -2.27 25.09
CA CYS A 11 -4.13 -3.22 26.13
C CYS A 11 -2.96 -4.18 26.41
N ASP A 12 -2.85 -4.68 27.65
CA ASP A 12 -1.85 -5.70 27.99
C ASP A 12 -2.14 -6.98 27.20
N SER A 13 -1.14 -7.52 26.52
CA SER A 13 -1.27 -8.73 25.70
C SER A 13 -1.57 -9.99 26.53
N ARG A 14 -1.25 -9.98 27.83
CA ARG A 14 -1.53 -11.07 28.76
C ARG A 14 -2.92 -10.97 29.39
N ASP A 15 -3.55 -9.80 29.30
CA ASP A 15 -4.85 -9.52 29.90
C ASP A 15 -5.51 -8.32 29.20
N SER A 16 -6.40 -8.62 28.26
CA SER A 16 -7.09 -7.63 27.43
C SER A 16 -8.09 -6.76 28.19
N SER A 17 -8.38 -7.07 29.47
CA SER A 17 -9.20 -6.19 30.31
C SER A 17 -8.44 -4.96 30.81
N ARG A 18 -7.11 -4.99 30.75
CA ARG A 18 -6.23 -3.88 31.14
C ARG A 18 -5.86 -3.04 29.92
N CYS A 19 -6.74 -2.09 29.59
CA CYS A 19 -6.53 -1.12 28.52
C CYS A 19 -6.38 0.30 29.05
N GLY A 20 -5.64 1.15 28.33
CA GLY A 20 -5.46 2.54 28.71
C GLY A 20 -4.54 3.32 27.75
N PHE A 21 -4.21 4.54 28.16
CA PHE A 21 -3.24 5.38 27.47
C PHE A 21 -1.86 5.18 28.08
N ILE A 22 -0.87 5.00 27.22
CA ILE A 22 0.53 4.79 27.57
C ILE A 22 1.34 5.95 27.00
N PRO A 23 2.15 6.67 27.80
CA PRO A 23 2.92 7.78 27.28
C PRO A 23 3.98 7.26 26.30
N SER A 24 4.12 7.94 25.16
CA SER A 24 4.96 7.48 24.05
C SER A 24 6.43 7.29 24.41
N ASN A 25 6.95 8.03 25.41
CA ASN A 25 8.33 7.90 25.87
C ASN A 25 8.59 6.71 26.82
N PHE A 26 7.55 5.98 27.22
CA PHE A 26 7.67 4.79 28.08
C PHE A 26 7.56 3.47 27.30
N VAL A 27 7.37 3.54 25.99
CA VAL A 27 7.26 2.36 25.13
C VAL A 27 8.21 2.46 23.95
N SER A 28 8.82 1.34 23.61
CA SER A 28 9.59 1.18 22.38
C SER A 28 8.86 0.19 21.48
N GLN A 29 8.77 0.52 20.19
CA GLN A 29 8.14 -0.36 19.22
C GLN A 29 9.03 -1.59 19.01
N LEU A 30 8.60 -2.75 19.53
CA LEU A 30 9.39 -3.99 19.47
C LEU A 30 9.57 -4.50 18.04
N HIS A 31 8.54 -4.39 17.21
CA HIS A 31 8.59 -4.73 15.79
C HIS A 31 7.64 -3.79 15.04
N ALA A 32 8.17 -2.76 14.39
CA ALA A 32 7.40 -2.11 13.34
C ALA A 32 7.23 -3.13 12.22
N THR A 33 6.05 -3.73 12.12
CA THR A 33 5.56 -3.88 10.75
C THR A 33 5.46 -2.44 10.27
N PRO A 34 6.20 -2.02 9.22
CA PRO A 34 5.93 -0.71 8.63
C PRO A 34 4.41 -0.65 8.45
N PRO A 35 3.76 0.49 8.79
CA PRO A 35 2.31 0.57 8.71
C PRO A 35 1.95 -0.06 7.39
N LYS A 36 1.19 -1.17 7.43
CA LYS A 36 0.64 -1.76 6.21
C LYS A 36 -0.13 -0.58 5.65
N VAL A 37 0.46 0.13 4.71
CA VAL A 37 -0.20 1.22 4.03
C VAL A 37 -1.36 0.48 3.41
N ARG A 38 -2.52 0.58 4.05
CA ARG A 38 -3.76 0.04 3.52
C ARG A 38 -4.05 1.00 2.38
N GLN A 39 -3.30 0.86 1.30
CA GLN A 39 -3.61 1.44 0.01
C GLN A 39 -4.86 0.69 -0.39
N THR A 40 -6.00 1.28 -0.05
CA THR A 40 -7.29 0.82 -0.51
C THR A 40 -7.18 0.64 -2.02
N PRO A 41 -7.59 -0.52 -2.55
CA PRO A 41 -7.56 -0.71 -3.98
C PRO A 41 -8.30 0.42 -4.67
N PHE A 42 -7.70 1.00 -5.70
CA PHE A 42 -8.30 2.05 -6.50
C PHE A 42 -8.28 1.64 -7.98
N CYS A 43 -9.17 2.25 -8.74
CA CYS A 43 -9.28 2.02 -10.17
C CYS A 43 -8.37 2.99 -10.92
N ALA A 44 -7.75 2.49 -11.98
CA ALA A 44 -6.94 3.28 -12.89
C ALA A 44 -7.16 2.81 -14.33
N ILE A 45 -6.72 3.60 -15.30
CA ILE A 45 -6.70 3.27 -16.72
C ILE A 45 -5.24 3.33 -17.20
N ALA A 46 -4.81 2.36 -18.02
CA ALA A 46 -3.53 2.45 -18.72
C ALA A 46 -3.55 3.64 -19.70
N VAL A 47 -2.59 4.55 -19.61
CA VAL A 47 -2.53 5.71 -20.53
C VAL A 47 -1.79 5.40 -21.83
N ASP A 48 -0.94 4.38 -21.84
CA ASP A 48 -0.17 3.92 -22.99
C ASP A 48 0.06 2.40 -22.94
N ASP A 49 0.57 1.83 -24.03
CA ASP A 49 1.01 0.44 -24.10
C ASP A 49 2.30 0.24 -23.29
N TYR A 50 2.37 -0.87 -22.56
CA TYR A 50 3.56 -1.24 -21.78
C TYR A 50 3.92 -2.70 -22.04
N GLN A 51 5.09 -2.92 -22.64
CA GLN A 51 5.62 -4.26 -22.84
C GLN A 51 6.28 -4.75 -21.55
N ALA A 52 5.64 -5.71 -20.89
CA ALA A 52 6.12 -6.27 -19.64
C ALA A 52 7.31 -7.22 -19.83
N ASP A 53 8.23 -7.20 -18.87
CA ASP A 53 9.15 -8.31 -18.62
C ASP A 53 8.44 -9.37 -17.76
N GLU A 54 8.01 -10.45 -18.40
CA GLU A 54 7.31 -11.56 -17.73
C GLU A 54 8.20 -12.26 -16.69
N ALA A 55 9.53 -12.26 -16.88
CA ALA A 55 10.45 -12.90 -15.94
C ALA A 55 10.51 -12.16 -14.60
N GLU A 56 10.31 -10.84 -14.62
CA GLU A 56 10.25 -9.96 -13.45
C GLU A 56 8.83 -9.83 -12.87
N GLY A 57 7.84 -10.53 -13.46
CA GLY A 57 6.45 -10.53 -13.00
C GLY A 57 5.71 -9.22 -13.28
N GLU A 58 6.10 -8.53 -14.34
CA GLU A 58 5.44 -7.31 -14.80
C GLU A 58 4.11 -7.60 -15.52
N LEU A 59 3.22 -6.61 -15.52
CA LEU A 59 1.92 -6.67 -16.15
C LEU A 59 1.93 -5.94 -17.48
N HIS A 60 1.67 -6.66 -18.57
CA HIS A 60 1.50 -6.05 -19.88
C HIS A 60 0.27 -5.14 -19.89
N LEU A 61 0.44 -3.90 -20.35
CA LEU A 61 -0.64 -2.91 -20.48
C LEU A 61 -0.91 -2.61 -21.94
N VAL A 62 -2.17 -2.33 -22.23
CA VAL A 62 -2.58 -1.71 -23.49
C VAL A 62 -3.38 -0.46 -23.15
N ALA A 63 -3.12 0.63 -23.85
CA ALA A 63 -3.76 1.91 -23.63
C ALA A 63 -5.29 1.75 -23.53
N GLY A 64 -5.88 2.35 -22.51
CA GLY A 64 -7.30 2.25 -22.18
C GLY A 64 -7.70 1.02 -21.34
N ASP A 65 -6.79 0.09 -21.03
CA ASP A 65 -7.13 -1.07 -20.20
C ASP A 65 -7.47 -0.63 -18.77
N PRO A 66 -8.60 -1.12 -18.20
CA PRO A 66 -8.93 -0.88 -16.80
C PRO A 66 -8.05 -1.71 -15.88
N ILE A 67 -7.55 -1.06 -14.84
CA ILE A 67 -6.63 -1.62 -13.86
C ILE A 67 -7.23 -1.44 -12.46
N VAL A 68 -7.19 -2.50 -11.67
CA VAL A 68 -7.41 -2.42 -10.22
C VAL A 68 -6.04 -2.44 -9.57
N VAL A 69 -5.64 -1.32 -8.98
CA VAL A 69 -4.38 -1.23 -8.22
C VAL A 69 -4.59 -1.93 -6.88
N LEU A 70 -3.78 -2.96 -6.61
CA LEU A 70 -3.89 -3.80 -5.41
C LEU A 70 -2.86 -3.41 -4.35
N ARG A 71 -1.71 -2.86 -4.78
CA ARG A 71 -0.69 -2.23 -3.97
C ARG A 71 -0.19 -1.02 -4.74
N GLY A 72 -0.24 0.15 -4.11
CA GLY A 72 0.42 1.34 -4.61
C GLY A 72 1.93 1.30 -4.35
N GLU A 73 2.56 2.46 -4.52
CA GLU A 73 4.01 2.59 -4.41
C GLU A 73 4.53 2.20 -3.03
N SER A 74 5.74 1.63 -2.99
CA SER A 74 6.44 1.27 -1.76
C SER A 74 7.91 1.67 -1.83
N PRO A 75 8.59 1.90 -0.69
CA PRO A 75 10.02 2.21 -0.68
C PRO A 75 10.90 1.11 -1.29
N GLN A 76 10.42 -0.13 -1.37
CA GLN A 76 11.15 -1.25 -1.98
C GLN A 76 11.08 -1.22 -3.52
N HIS A 77 10.05 -0.59 -4.09
CA HIS A 77 9.78 -0.52 -5.53
C HIS A 77 9.28 0.89 -5.89
N PRO A 78 10.16 1.90 -5.87
CA PRO A 78 9.79 3.28 -6.18
C PRO A 78 9.36 3.40 -7.65
N GLY A 79 8.27 4.12 -7.92
CA GLY A 79 7.67 4.28 -9.25
C GLY A 79 6.87 3.07 -9.75
N TRP A 80 6.73 2.01 -8.95
CA TRP A 80 6.03 0.79 -9.34
C TRP A 80 4.86 0.48 -8.41
N ILE A 81 3.80 -0.06 -9.02
CA ILE A 81 2.60 -0.50 -8.32
C ILE A 81 2.26 -1.92 -8.75
N TYR A 82 1.50 -2.64 -7.92
CA TYR A 82 1.03 -3.98 -8.24
C TYR A 82 -0.47 -3.93 -8.54
N GLY A 83 -0.84 -4.36 -9.74
CA GLY A 83 -2.20 -4.23 -10.24
C GLY A 83 -2.76 -5.52 -10.83
N ARG A 84 -4.04 -5.44 -11.22
CA ARG A 84 -4.74 -6.46 -12.00
C ARG A 84 -5.44 -5.81 -13.18
N SER A 85 -5.27 -6.37 -14.38
CA SER A 85 -6.07 -6.07 -15.56
C SER A 85 -6.76 -7.33 -16.08
N LYS A 86 -7.45 -7.23 -17.22
CA LYS A 86 -7.99 -8.39 -17.95
C LYS A 86 -6.89 -9.38 -18.41
N ARG A 87 -5.63 -8.94 -18.44
CA ARG A 87 -4.47 -9.71 -18.92
C ARG A 87 -3.77 -10.50 -17.82
N GLY A 88 -4.03 -10.17 -16.55
CA GLY A 88 -3.39 -10.85 -15.43
C GLY A 88 -3.15 -9.92 -14.24
N LYS A 89 -2.18 -10.29 -13.42
CA LYS A 89 -1.68 -9.50 -12.30
C LYS A 89 -0.17 -9.38 -12.40
N GLY A 90 0.36 -8.23 -12.02
CA GLY A 90 1.80 -7.99 -12.08
C GLY A 90 2.16 -6.58 -11.65
N TRP A 91 3.45 -6.31 -11.68
CA TRP A 91 4.00 -4.97 -11.47
C TRP A 91 3.83 -4.11 -12.72
N LEU A 92 3.53 -2.83 -12.53
CA LEU A 92 3.45 -1.87 -13.61
C LEU A 92 3.99 -0.51 -13.15
N PRO A 93 4.56 0.29 -14.08
CA PRO A 93 4.99 1.64 -13.77
C PRO A 93 3.80 2.53 -13.38
N LEU A 94 3.98 3.37 -12.37
CA LEU A 94 2.96 4.33 -11.94
C LEU A 94 2.64 5.36 -13.04
N ASP A 95 3.65 5.83 -13.78
CA ASP A 95 3.48 6.85 -14.81
C ASP A 95 2.71 6.36 -16.06
N TRP A 96 2.46 5.04 -16.15
CA TRP A 96 1.73 4.41 -17.25
C TRP A 96 0.24 4.25 -16.94
N ILE A 97 -0.23 4.81 -15.82
CA ILE A 97 -1.64 4.79 -15.44
C ILE A 97 -2.16 6.16 -15.02
N GLU A 98 -3.46 6.34 -15.16
CA GLU A 98 -4.21 7.47 -14.63
C GLU A 98 -5.27 6.97 -13.65
N CYS A 99 -5.32 7.54 -12.45
CA CYS A 99 -6.33 7.21 -11.45
C CYS A 99 -7.72 7.63 -11.94
N VAL A 100 -8.72 6.77 -11.72
CA VAL A 100 -10.12 7.11 -11.94
C VAL A 100 -10.71 7.56 -10.60
N ASP A 101 -11.11 8.83 -10.53
CA ASP A 101 -11.87 9.40 -9.39
C ASP A 101 -13.31 8.85 -9.29
#